data_AF-A0A9W3KJV9-F1
#
_entry.id   AF-A0A9W3KJV9-F1
#
_cell.length_a   1.000
_cell.length_b   1.000
_cell.length_c   1.000
_cell.angle_alpha   90.00
_cell.angle_beta   90.00
_cell.angle_gamma   90.00
#
_symmetry.space_group_name_H-M   'P 1'
#
loop_
_entity.id
_entity.type
_entity.pdbx_description
1 polymer ?
#
loop_
_entity_poly.entity_id
_entity_poly.type
_entity_poly.pdbx_seq_one_letter_code
_entity_poly.pdbx_strand_id
1 'polypeptide(L)' 'MLNRQFKVKKLHQVWVADITYVSTKEGWLYVASLMDLYSRKIVGWHANCTMTKN' A
#
# COMPACT_ATOMS: atom_id res chain seq x y z
N MET A 1 -4.35 -8.58 13.57
CA MET A 1 -5.15 -9.29 12.55
C MET A 1 -6.52 -8.63 12.46
N LEU A 2 -7.04 -8.32 11.25
CA LEU A 2 -8.31 -7.58 11.07
C LEU A 2 -9.56 -8.48 11.10
N ASN A 3 -9.40 -9.81 11.24
CA ASN A 3 -10.50 -10.79 11.27
C ASN A 3 -11.49 -10.65 10.11
N ARG A 4 -10.97 -10.35 8.90
CA ARG A 4 -11.75 -10.13 7.66
C ARG A 4 -12.79 -8.99 7.76
N GLN A 5 -12.66 -8.08 8.73
CA GLN A 5 -13.54 -6.92 8.90
C GLN A 5 -13.09 -5.76 7.99
N PHE A 6 -13.51 -5.78 6.73
CA PHE A 6 -13.13 -4.75 5.75
C PHE A 6 -14.12 -3.56 5.66
N LYS A 7 -15.18 -3.58 6.47
CA LYS A 7 -16.13 -2.46 6.60
C LYS A 7 -15.72 -1.59 7.79
N VAL A 8 -15.03 -0.50 7.50
CA VAL A 8 -14.64 0.52 8.48
C VAL A 8 -15.72 1.60 8.53
N LYS A 9 -15.93 2.23 9.70
CA LYS A 9 -17.02 3.21 9.89
C LYS A 9 -16.60 4.65 9.60
N LYS A 10 -15.30 4.97 9.66
CA LYS A 10 -14.76 6.32 9.52
C LYS A 10 -13.39 6.34 8.84
N LEU A 11 -13.03 7.49 8.29
CA LEU A 11 -11.69 7.80 7.78
C LEU A 11 -10.61 7.60 8.85
N HIS A 12 -9.41 7.23 8.40
CA HIS A 12 -8.16 7.20 9.17
C HIS A 12 -8.12 6.23 10.35
N GLN A 13 -9.03 5.24 10.40
CA GLN A 13 -9.06 4.24 11.47
C GLN A 13 -8.24 2.98 11.17
N VAL A 14 -8.22 2.58 9.90
CA VAL A 14 -7.53 1.36 9.46
C VAL A 14 -6.88 1.63 8.13
N TRP A 15 -5.58 1.34 8.04
CA TRP A 15 -4.81 1.42 6.81
C TRP A 15 -4.38 0.04 6.37
N VAL A 16 -4.35 -0.16 5.05
CA VAL A 16 -3.81 -1.35 4.41
C VAL A 16 -2.50 -0.96 3.75
N ALA A 17 -1.45 -1.71 4.06
CA ALA A 17 -0.17 -1.63 3.38
C ALA A 17 -0.04 -2.79 2.40
N ASP A 18 0.45 -2.50 1.20
CA ASP A 18 0.79 -3.50 0.19
C ASP A 18 2.07 -3.08 -0.54
N ILE A 19 2.86 -4.07 -0.97
CA ILE A 19 4.01 -3.88 -1.83
C ILE A 19 3.78 -4.67 -3.11
N THR A 20 3.80 -3.97 -4.24
CA THR A 20 3.72 -4.58 -5.56
C THR A 20 4.93 -4.21 -6.41
N TYR A 21 5.10 -4.89 -7.53
CA TYR A 21 6.20 -4.65 -8.47
C TYR A 21 5.62 -4.33 -9.85
N VAL A 22 6.14 -3.26 -10.46
CA VAL A 22 5.73 -2.79 -11.78
C VAL A 22 6.90 -2.96 -12.74
N SER A 23 6.65 -3.62 -13.87
CA SER A 23 7.64 -3.76 -14.94
C SER A 23 7.80 -2.44 -15.69
N THR A 24 9.02 -2.01 -15.91
CA THR A 24 9.36 -0.82 -16.69
C THR A 24 10.44 -1.16 -17.73
N LYS A 25 10.74 -0.24 -18.64
CA LYS A 25 11.83 -0.42 -19.62
C LYS A 25 13.22 -0.45 -18.97
N GLU A 26 13.35 0.07 -17.76
CA GLU A 26 14.62 0.19 -17.01
C GLU A 26 14.76 -0.92 -15.95
N GLY A 27 13.81 -1.86 -15.89
CA GLY A 27 13.75 -2.92 -14.90
C GLY A 27 12.49 -2.85 -14.03
N TRP A 28 12.58 -3.37 -12.80
CA TRP A 28 11.45 -3.45 -11.88
C TRP A 28 11.43 -2.27 -10.91
N LEU A 29 10.22 -1.73 -10.70
CA LEU A 29 9.96 -0.74 -9.66
C LEU A 29 9.13 -1.38 -8.55
N TYR A 30 9.64 -1.36 -7.33
CA TYR A 30 8.92 -1.78 -6.14
C TYR A 30 8.12 -0.60 -5.61
N VAL A 31 6.80 -0.75 -5.52
CA VAL A 31 5.89 0.30 -5.06
C VAL A 31 5.26 -0.15 -3.75
N ALA A 32 5.59 0.55 -2.68
CA ALA A 32 4.91 0.43 -1.39
C ALA A 32 3.77 1.44 -1.34
N SER A 33 2.57 0.99 -0.97
CA SER A 33 1.39 1.86 -0.88
C SER A 33 0.69 1.71 0.46
N LEU A 34 0.14 2.83 0.95
CA LEU A 34 -0.74 2.89 2.12
C LEU A 34 -2.11 3.37 1.67
N MET A 35 -3.12 2.53 1.86
CA MET A 35 -4.51 2.82 1.52
C MET A 35 -5.34 2.99 2.78
N ASP A 36 -6.12 4.08 2.85
CA ASP A 36 -7.20 4.20 3.83
C ASP A 36 -8.33 3.22 3.50
N LEU A 37 -8.66 2.33 4.44
CA LEU A 37 -9.60 1.24 4.19
C LEU A 37 -11.06 1.72 4.07
N TYR A 38 -11.40 2.87 4.67
CA TYR A 38 -12.73 3.46 4.55
C TYR A 38 -12.93 4.11 3.19
N SER A 39 -12.06 5.04 2.80
CA SER A 39 -12.23 5.82 1.57
C SER A 39 -11.67 5.14 0.33
N ARG A 40 -10.89 4.07 0.48
CA ARG A 40 -10.15 3.40 -0.61
C ARG A 40 -9.17 4.32 -1.34
N LYS A 41 -8.72 5.38 -0.68
CA LYS A 41 -7.74 6.32 -1.24
C LYS A 41 -6.34 5.93 -0.81
N ILE A 42 -5.38 6.07 -1.71
CA ILE A 42 -3.95 5.99 -1.36
C ILE A 42 -3.59 7.27 -0.61
N VAL A 43 -3.15 7.11 0.64
CA VAL A 43 -2.76 8.23 1.53
C VAL A 43 -1.25 8.38 1.64
N GLY A 44 -0.48 7.41 1.14
CA GLY A 44 0.97 7.46 1.04
C GLY A 44 1.49 6.40 0.10
N TRP A 45 2.63 6.67 -0.53
CA TRP A 45 3.32 5.71 -1.39
C TRP A 45 4.81 6.02 -1.47
N HIS A 46 5.60 5.02 -1.81
CA HIS A 46 7.01 5.15 -2.11
C HIS A 46 7.38 4.17 -3.20
N ALA A 47 8.28 4.55 -4.10
CA ALA A 47 8.73 3.71 -5.20
C ALA A 47 10.26 3.70 -5.28
N ASN A 48 10.85 2.53 -5.44
CA ASN A 48 12.30 2.37 -5.56
C ASN A 48 12.65 1.18 -6.48
N CYS A 49 13.80 1.25 -7.15
CA CYS A 49 14.32 0.16 -7.98
C CYS A 49 14.85 -1.02 -7.14
N THR A 50 15.01 -0.84 -5.83
CA THR A 50 15.45 -1.87 -4.88
C THR A 50 14.49 -1.96 -3.70
N MET A 51 14.35 -3.15 -3.14
CA MET A 51 13.58 -3.37 -1.92
C MET A 51 14.51 -3.30 -0.71
N THR A 52 14.36 -2.27 0.13
CA THR A 52 15.12 -2.14 1.37
C THR A 52 14.61 -3.14 2.41
N LYS A 53 15.52 -3.94 2.98
CA LYS A 53 15.25 -4.73 4.18
C LYS A 53 15.84 -4.01 5.38
N ASN A 54 15.05 -3.90 6.44
CA ASN A 54 15.52 -3.48 7.76
C ASN A 54 16.27 -4.63 8.45
#